data_AF-A0AAN7RT04-F1
#
_entry.id   AF-A0AAN7RT04-F1
#
_cell.length_a   1.000
_cell.length_b   1.000
_cell.length_c   1.000
_cell.angle_alpha   90.00
_cell.angle_beta   90.00
_cell.angle_gamma   90.00
#
_symmetry.space_group_name_H-M   'P 1'
#
loop_
_entity.id
_entity.type
_entity.pdbx_description
1 polymer ?
#
loop_
_entity_poly.entity_id
_entity_poly.type
_entity_poly.pdbx_seq_one_letter_code
_entity_poly.pdbx_strand_id
1 'polypeptide(L)'
;MVVSLLKNNTIQYMAKHKCKVLHLDQGNPQYQYRLGDEGIESSLMEKDLGIQVDEKLDVSWQCVPAAQKTNCILGCIETRLASRSREVILPLYSALVTPHLEYCIQLWRPQHRNDMDLLEWVQRRDTKIIRGMEHLSHEERLRELGLFSLEKRRLWGRPYSSLPVLKGGL
;
A
#
# COMPACT_ATOMS: atom_id res chain seq x y z
N MET A 1 -10.23 -0.88 13.09
CA MET A 1 -11.60 -1.15 12.61
C MET A 1 -12.35 0.16 12.54
N VAL A 2 -12.43 0.76 11.34
CA VAL A 2 -13.18 2.01 11.12
C VAL A 2 -14.66 1.72 11.39
N VAL A 3 -15.23 2.39 12.39
CA VAL A 3 -16.64 2.22 12.78
C VAL A 3 -17.53 2.94 11.76
N SER A 4 -17.71 2.32 10.60
CA SER A 4 -18.77 2.66 9.66
C SER A 4 -19.93 1.69 9.87
N LEU A 5 -20.93 2.13 10.64
CA LEU A 5 -22.34 1.71 10.57
C LEU A 5 -22.60 0.22 10.24
N LEU A 6 -22.50 -0.66 11.24
CA LEU A 6 -23.12 -1.99 11.16
C LEU A 6 -24.23 -2.11 12.20
N LYS A 7 -25.45 -1.78 11.77
CA LYS A 7 -26.68 -2.30 12.39
C LYS A 7 -26.62 -3.83 12.23
N ASN A 8 -26.33 -4.55 13.32
CA ASN A 8 -26.83 -5.88 13.68
C ASN A 8 -25.81 -6.65 14.55
N ASN A 9 -26.18 -6.88 15.82
CA ASN A 9 -25.86 -7.99 16.75
C ASN A 9 -24.43 -8.59 16.82
N THR A 10 -23.39 -7.96 16.28
CA THR A 10 -22.01 -8.50 16.26
C THR A 10 -21.11 -7.83 17.31
N ILE A 11 -21.68 -7.16 18.32
CA ILE A 11 -20.93 -6.35 19.29
C ILE A 11 -20.38 -7.18 20.46
N GLN A 12 -20.84 -8.42 20.67
CA GLN A 12 -20.49 -9.21 21.86
C GLN A 12 -19.06 -9.77 21.89
N TYR A 13 -18.29 -9.71 20.79
CA TYR A 13 -16.97 -10.37 20.68
C TYR A 13 -15.79 -9.42 20.49
N MET A 14 -15.98 -8.09 20.56
CA MET A 14 -14.90 -7.13 20.33
C MET A 14 -14.10 -6.85 21.60
N ALA A 15 -12.78 -6.94 21.53
CA ALA A 15 -11.90 -6.58 22.62
C ALA A 15 -11.73 -5.05 22.67
N LYS A 16 -12.15 -4.41 23.77
CA LYS A 16 -12.13 -2.95 23.96
C LYS A 16 -10.80 -2.29 23.59
N HIS A 17 -9.67 -2.86 24.03
CA HIS A 17 -8.34 -2.29 23.78
C HIS A 17 -7.96 -2.25 22.28
N LYS A 18 -8.72 -2.92 21.41
CA LYS A 18 -8.57 -2.89 19.95
C LYS A 18 -9.53 -1.91 19.26
N CYS A 19 -10.43 -1.30 20.02
CA CYS A 19 -11.44 -0.38 19.51
C CYS A 19 -11.02 1.07 19.80
N LYS A 20 -11.04 1.90 18.77
CA LYS A 20 -10.74 3.33 18.82
C LYS A 20 -11.77 4.08 18.01
N VAL A 21 -12.17 5.25 18.49
CA VAL A 21 -13.10 6.13 17.77
C VAL A 21 -12.29 7.10 16.93
N LEU A 22 -12.49 7.06 15.62
CA LEU A 22 -11.96 8.05 14.69
C LEU A 22 -13.12 8.99 14.32
N HIS A 23 -13.02 10.26 14.71
CA HIS A 23 -14.02 11.27 14.36
C HIS A 23 -13.71 11.82 12.98
N LEU A 24 -14.57 11.52 12.01
CA LEU A 24 -14.44 12.01 10.65
C LEU A 24 -15.18 13.33 10.49
N ASP A 25 -14.62 14.25 9.70
CA ASP A 25 -15.16 15.56 9.32
C ASP A 25 -15.12 16.65 10.43
N GLN A 26 -14.94 17.90 10.01
CA GLN A 26 -14.92 19.06 10.93
C GLN A 26 -16.27 19.34 11.59
N GLY A 27 -17.38 18.85 11.02
CA GLY A 27 -18.73 19.02 11.57
C GLY A 27 -19.13 17.93 12.58
N ASN A 28 -18.21 17.03 12.93
CA ASN A 28 -18.51 15.93 13.84
C ASN A 28 -18.77 16.46 15.27
N PRO A 29 -19.90 16.14 15.89
CA PRO A 29 -20.18 16.53 17.28
C PRO A 29 -19.31 15.80 18.32
N GLN A 30 -18.38 14.93 17.89
CA GLN A 30 -17.42 14.21 18.73
C GLN A 30 -18.09 13.39 19.86
N TYR A 31 -19.13 12.63 19.49
CA TYR A 31 -19.84 11.78 20.45
C TYR A 31 -18.91 10.79 21.15
N GLN A 32 -19.05 10.65 22.46
CA GLN A 32 -18.38 9.60 23.22
C GLN A 32 -19.11 8.27 23.06
N TYR A 33 -18.40 7.26 22.58
CA TYR A 33 -18.93 5.90 22.43
C TYR A 33 -18.53 5.04 23.61
N ARG A 34 -19.39 4.08 23.97
CA ARG A 34 -19.12 3.08 25.01
C ARG A 34 -19.29 1.69 24.44
N LEU A 35 -18.46 0.76 24.92
CA LEU A 35 -18.59 -0.67 24.66
C LEU A 35 -18.94 -1.35 25.98
N GLY A 36 -20.22 -1.69 26.18
CA GLY A 36 -20.74 -2.05 27.51
C GLY A 36 -20.73 -0.84 28.45
N ASP A 37 -20.24 -1.02 29.66
CA ASP A 37 -20.15 0.06 30.67
C ASP A 37 -18.92 0.96 30.51
N GLU A 38 -18.00 0.60 29.61
CA GLU A 38 -16.71 1.27 29.47
C GLU A 38 -16.63 2.18 28.23
N GLY A 39 -16.05 3.38 28.39
CA GLY A 39 -15.82 4.32 27.29
C GLY A 39 -14.73 3.86 26.31
N ILE A 40 -14.94 4.09 25.01
CA ILE A 40 -13.95 3.86 23.95
C ILE A 40 -13.13 5.13 23.75
N GLU A 41 -11.82 4.99 23.68
CA GLU A 41 -10.90 6.12 23.46
C GLU A 41 -10.98 6.63 22.01
N SER A 42 -10.96 7.95 21.85
CA SER A 42 -10.80 8.58 20.54
C SER A 42 -9.33 8.62 20.13
N SER A 43 -9.10 8.69 18.82
CA SER A 43 -7.78 8.80 18.21
C SER A 43 -7.87 9.65 16.95
N LEU A 44 -6.78 10.33 16.61
CA LEU A 44 -6.68 11.16 15.41
C LEU A 44 -6.26 10.36 14.17
N MET A 45 -5.65 9.19 14.38
CA MET A 45 -5.20 8.31 13.31
C MET A 45 -5.21 6.87 13.78
N GLU A 46 -5.78 5.99 12.97
CA GLU A 46 -5.91 4.58 13.29
C GLU A 46 -5.45 3.70 12.15
N LYS A 47 -4.80 2.59 12.51
CA LYS A 47 -4.35 1.58 11.55
C LYS A 47 -5.32 0.40 11.57
N ASP A 48 -5.93 0.13 10.43
CA ASP A 48 -6.85 -0.98 10.27
C ASP A 48 -6.51 -1.80 9.03
N LEU A 49 -6.42 -3.13 9.20
CA LEU A 49 -6.07 -4.07 8.12
C LEU A 49 -4.81 -3.67 7.32
N GLY A 50 -3.87 -2.95 7.94
CA GLY A 50 -2.63 -2.50 7.32
C GLY A 50 -2.65 -1.08 6.73
N ILE A 51 -3.79 -0.38 6.80
CA ILE A 51 -4.00 0.95 6.22
C ILE A 51 -4.17 1.96 7.35
N GLN A 52 -3.45 3.08 7.27
CA GLN A 52 -3.62 4.21 8.17
C GLN A 52 -4.68 5.15 7.62
N VAL A 53 -5.59 5.54 8.51
CA VAL A 53 -6.68 6.47 8.22
C VAL A 53 -6.68 7.54 9.30
N ASP A 54 -6.64 8.80 8.90
CA ASP A 54 -6.75 9.95 9.80
C ASP A 54 -8.17 10.55 9.79
N GLU A 55 -8.41 11.52 10.67
CA GLU A 55 -9.70 12.22 10.79
C GLU A 55 -10.14 12.95 9.51
N LYS A 56 -9.20 13.25 8.60
CA LYS A 56 -9.43 13.98 7.34
C LYS A 56 -9.58 13.04 6.14
N LEU A 57 -9.39 11.73 6.35
CA LEU A 57 -9.26 10.73 5.29
C LEU A 57 -8.10 11.06 4.33
N ASP A 58 -7.05 11.71 4.83
CA ASP A 58 -5.85 12.00 4.08
C ASP A 58 -5.00 10.72 3.92
N VAL A 59 -4.89 10.31 2.66
CA VAL A 59 -4.18 9.12 2.20
C VAL A 59 -2.67 9.32 2.14
N SER A 60 -2.17 10.56 2.23
CA SER A 60 -0.73 10.86 2.24
C SER A 60 -0.01 10.15 3.38
N TRP A 61 -0.65 10.02 4.54
CA TRP A 61 -0.12 9.29 5.69
C TRP A 61 0.15 7.82 5.42
N GLN A 62 -0.55 7.21 4.47
CA GLN A 62 -0.31 5.82 4.07
C GLN A 62 0.85 5.71 3.06
N CYS A 63 1.07 6.73 2.24
CA CYS A 63 2.04 6.71 1.14
C CYS A 63 3.49 6.67 1.65
N VAL A 64 3.81 7.49 2.66
CA VAL A 64 5.18 7.56 3.22
C VAL A 64 5.62 6.23 3.86
N PRO A 65 4.84 5.61 4.77
CA PRO A 65 5.20 4.33 5.36
C PRO A 65 5.22 3.18 4.34
N ALA A 66 4.34 3.19 3.34
CA ALA A 66 4.35 2.21 2.26
C ALA A 66 5.64 2.29 1.44
N ALA A 67 6.04 3.51 1.05
CA ALA A 67 7.29 3.75 0.33
C ALA A 67 8.52 3.36 1.16
N GLN A 68 8.56 3.71 2.45
CA GLN A 68 9.65 3.34 3.35
C GLN A 68 9.79 1.83 3.49
N LYS A 69 8.69 1.12 3.78
CA LYS A 69 8.69 -0.34 3.92
C LYS A 69 9.17 -1.01 2.64
N THR A 70 8.73 -0.52 1.50
CA THR A 70 9.12 -1.05 0.20
C THR A 70 10.60 -0.79 -0.10
N ASN A 71 11.11 0.40 0.22
CA ASN A 71 12.53 0.72 0.10
C ASN A 71 13.40 -0.17 0.99
N CYS A 72 12.96 -0.53 2.20
CA CYS A 72 13.65 -1.48 3.06
C CYS A 72 13.74 -2.87 2.41
N ILE A 73 12.63 -3.36 1.84
CA ILE A 73 12.57 -4.64 1.13
C ILE A 73 13.50 -4.62 -0.08
N LEU A 74 13.44 -3.56 -0.89
CA LEU A 74 14.31 -3.38 -2.04
C LEU A 74 15.78 -3.34 -1.62
N GLY A 75 16.14 -2.61 -0.55
CA GLY A 75 17.50 -2.61 -0.02
C GLY A 75 17.98 -4.01 0.40
N CYS A 76 17.09 -4.86 0.92
CA CYS A 76 17.40 -6.26 1.22
C CYS A 76 17.64 -7.09 -0.04
N ILE A 77 16.80 -6.93 -1.08
CA ILE A 77 16.96 -7.56 -2.40
C ILE A 77 18.29 -7.12 -3.03
N GLU A 78 18.57 -5.83 -3.01
CA GLU A 78 19.81 -5.20 -3.49
C GLU A 78 21.05 -5.69 -2.73
N THR A 79 20.95 -6.01 -1.44
CA THR A 79 22.13 -6.39 -0.67
C THR A 79 22.36 -7.91 -0.64
N ARG A 80 21.29 -8.70 -0.62
CA ARG A 80 21.38 -10.16 -0.38
C ARG A 80 21.41 -11.01 -1.65
N LEU A 81 20.92 -10.49 -2.77
CA LEU A 81 20.93 -11.25 -4.02
C LEU A 81 22.21 -10.98 -4.80
N ALA A 82 22.94 -12.04 -5.14
CA ALA A 82 24.10 -11.95 -6.03
C ALA A 82 23.67 -11.74 -7.50
N SER A 83 22.51 -12.27 -7.89
CA SER A 83 21.98 -12.14 -9.25
C SER A 83 21.13 -10.89 -9.41
N ARG A 84 21.42 -10.11 -10.46
CA ARG A 84 20.64 -8.95 -10.92
C ARG A 84 19.86 -9.24 -12.20
N SER A 85 19.66 -10.51 -12.53
CA SER A 85 18.91 -10.91 -13.71
C SER A 85 17.42 -10.55 -13.61
N ARG A 86 16.81 -10.27 -14.76
CA ARG A 86 15.38 -9.95 -14.86
C ARG A 86 14.53 -11.08 -14.28
N GLU A 87 14.91 -12.32 -14.54
CA GLU A 87 14.22 -13.55 -14.18
C GLU A 87 14.18 -13.77 -12.67
N VAL A 88 15.13 -13.19 -11.92
CA VAL A 88 15.16 -13.27 -10.46
C VAL A 88 14.49 -12.04 -9.83
N ILE A 89 14.80 -10.84 -10.31
CA ILE A 89 14.33 -9.61 -9.68
C ILE A 89 12.83 -9.36 -9.93
N LEU A 90 12.32 -9.62 -11.15
CA LEU A 90 10.91 -9.35 -11.46
C LEU A 90 9.93 -10.17 -10.61
N PRO A 91 10.12 -11.50 -10.42
CA PRO A 91 9.24 -12.27 -9.54
C PRO A 91 9.29 -11.78 -8.08
N LEU A 92 10.46 -11.38 -7.59
CA LEU A 92 10.61 -10.86 -6.23
C LEU A 92 9.95 -9.50 -6.04
N TYR A 93 10.08 -8.59 -7.01
CA TYR A 93 9.34 -7.33 -7.02
C TYR A 93 7.82 -7.59 -7.01
N SER A 94 7.36 -8.52 -7.85
CA SER A 94 5.95 -8.89 -7.93
C SER A 94 5.42 -9.43 -6.60
N ALA A 95 6.19 -10.28 -5.94
CA ALA A 95 5.78 -10.97 -4.72
C ALA A 95 5.94 -10.14 -3.43
N LEU A 96 7.00 -9.33 -3.34
CA LEU A 96 7.38 -8.64 -2.11
C LEU A 96 7.08 -7.14 -2.12
N VAL A 97 7.17 -6.49 -3.28
CA VAL A 97 6.99 -5.04 -3.40
C VAL A 97 5.57 -4.68 -3.77
N THR A 98 5.01 -5.34 -4.79
CA THR A 98 3.68 -5.00 -5.34
C THR A 98 2.57 -5.04 -4.28
N PRO A 99 2.51 -6.03 -3.36
CA PRO A 99 1.54 -6.04 -2.28
C PRO A 99 1.59 -4.78 -1.41
N HIS A 100 2.75 -4.19 -1.16
CA HIS A 100 2.85 -3.00 -0.32
C HIS A 100 2.41 -1.71 -1.03
N LEU A 101 2.49 -1.67 -2.36
CA LEU A 101 2.16 -0.49 -3.16
C LEU A 101 0.72 -0.52 -3.72
N GLU A 102 0.12 -1.70 -3.82
CA GLU A 102 -1.17 -1.90 -4.48
C GLU A 102 -2.26 -2.55 -3.60
N TYR A 103 -1.91 -3.08 -2.41
CA TYR A 103 -2.92 -3.61 -1.49
C TYR A 103 -3.95 -2.54 -1.13
N CYS A 104 -5.24 -2.86 -1.24
CA CYS A 104 -6.35 -1.95 -0.95
C CYS A 104 -6.25 -0.59 -1.65
N ILE A 105 -5.77 -0.58 -2.90
CA ILE A 105 -5.63 0.64 -3.69
C ILE A 105 -6.94 1.42 -3.87
N GLN A 106 -8.10 0.77 -3.75
CA GLN A 106 -9.40 1.47 -3.79
C GLN A 106 -9.60 2.38 -2.56
N LEU A 107 -9.00 2.03 -1.43
CA LEU A 107 -9.17 2.76 -0.16
C LEU A 107 -8.15 3.89 0.00
N TRP A 108 -6.89 3.71 -0.39
CA TRP A 108 -5.83 4.72 -0.21
C TRP A 108 -5.26 5.25 -1.55
N ARG A 109 -6.12 5.56 -2.52
CA ARG A 109 -5.67 6.20 -3.77
C ARG A 109 -5.01 7.54 -3.47
N PRO A 110 -3.69 7.72 -3.70
CA PRO A 110 -3.04 8.99 -3.45
C PRO A 110 -3.68 10.09 -4.30
N GLN A 111 -4.08 11.19 -3.67
CA GLN A 111 -4.73 12.31 -4.35
C GLN A 111 -3.71 13.36 -4.79
N HIS A 112 -2.63 13.51 -4.03
CA HIS A 112 -1.60 14.48 -4.29
C HIS A 112 -0.53 13.93 -5.23
N ARG A 113 -0.07 14.78 -6.15
CA ARG A 113 0.99 14.44 -7.11
C ARG A 113 2.28 13.99 -6.42
N ASN A 114 2.64 14.63 -5.31
CA ASN A 114 3.84 14.29 -4.54
C ASN A 114 3.81 12.85 -4.03
N ASP A 115 2.65 12.35 -3.59
CA ASP A 115 2.50 10.98 -3.12
C ASP A 115 2.56 9.97 -4.27
N MET A 116 1.95 10.32 -5.41
CA MET A 116 2.06 9.50 -6.61
C MET A 116 3.51 9.38 -7.06
N ASP A 117 4.23 10.50 -7.11
CA ASP A 117 5.64 10.57 -7.47
C ASP A 117 6.51 9.79 -6.47
N LEU A 118 6.22 9.87 -5.17
CA LEU A 118 6.91 9.10 -4.13
C LEU A 118 6.78 7.59 -4.36
N LEU A 119 5.58 7.10 -4.65
CA LEU A 119 5.35 5.67 -4.89
C LEU A 119 5.94 5.23 -6.24
N GLU A 120 5.82 6.06 -7.28
CA GLU A 120 6.42 5.79 -8.59
C GLU A 120 7.95 5.73 -8.50
N TRP A 121 8.56 6.57 -7.66
CA TRP A 121 10.00 6.58 -7.42
C TRP A 121 10.53 5.22 -6.96
N VAL A 122 9.76 4.48 -6.17
CA VAL A 122 10.10 3.11 -5.76
C VAL A 122 10.21 2.19 -6.97
N GLN A 123 9.20 2.19 -7.85
CA GLN A 123 9.25 1.42 -9.11
C GLN A 123 10.42 1.88 -10.01
N ARG A 124 10.73 3.17 -10.03
CA ARG A 124 11.89 3.68 -10.79
C ARG A 124 13.20 3.12 -10.26
N ARG A 125 13.33 2.92 -8.95
CA ARG A 125 14.52 2.33 -8.35
C ARG A 125 14.58 0.83 -8.62
N ASP A 126 13.48 0.12 -8.44
CA ASP A 126 13.37 -1.32 -8.67
C ASP A 126 13.75 -1.73 -10.10
N THR A 127 13.23 -1.01 -11.09
CA THR A 127 13.55 -1.32 -12.49
C THR A 127 15.00 -1.00 -12.85
N LYS A 128 15.67 -0.14 -12.08
CA LYS A 128 17.07 0.25 -12.33
C LYS A 128 18.06 -0.81 -11.86
N ILE A 129 17.70 -1.62 -10.85
CA ILE A 129 18.61 -2.63 -10.29
C ILE A 129 18.76 -3.86 -11.18
N ILE A 130 17.90 -4.01 -12.19
CA ILE A 130 17.96 -5.10 -13.15
C ILE A 130 19.11 -4.82 -14.12
N ARG A 131 20.00 -5.80 -14.27
CA ARG A 131 21.16 -5.69 -15.15
C ARG A 131 20.73 -5.35 -16.58
N GLY A 132 21.38 -4.35 -17.18
CA GLY A 132 21.09 -3.90 -18.54
C GLY A 132 19.98 -2.84 -18.62
N MET A 133 19.35 -2.49 -17.49
CA MET A 133 18.34 -1.43 -17.43
C MET A 133 18.93 -0.08 -16.98
N GLU A 134 20.18 -0.01 -16.53
CA GLU A 134 20.71 1.17 -15.81
C GLU A 134 20.73 2.46 -16.66
N HIS A 135 20.94 2.32 -17.97
CA HIS A 135 21.08 3.41 -18.93
C HIS A 135 19.76 3.82 -19.59
N LEU A 136 18.72 3.01 -19.46
CA LEU A 136 17.43 3.25 -20.09
C LEU A 136 16.61 4.26 -19.28
N SER A 137 15.86 5.11 -19.99
CA SER A 137 14.87 5.97 -19.35
C SER A 137 13.82 5.14 -18.60
N HIS A 138 13.11 5.77 -17.67
CA HIS A 138 12.09 5.06 -16.89
C HIS A 138 11.02 4.41 -17.79
N GLU A 139 10.54 5.13 -18.81
CA GLU A 139 9.51 4.61 -19.71
C GLU A 139 10.01 3.44 -20.57
N GLU A 140 11.25 3.52 -21.05
CA GLU A 140 11.87 2.41 -21.79
C GLU A 140 12.02 1.18 -20.92
N ARG A 141 12.49 1.32 -19.67
CA ARG A 141 12.58 0.20 -18.73
C ARG A 141 11.22 -0.46 -18.51
N LEU A 142 10.16 0.32 -18.33
CA LEU A 142 8.80 -0.23 -18.20
C LEU A 142 8.39 -1.02 -19.44
N ARG A 143 8.67 -0.50 -20.64
CA ARG A 143 8.37 -1.18 -21.91
C ARG A 143 9.14 -2.50 -22.05
N GLU A 144 10.45 -2.49 -21.84
CA GLU A 144 11.32 -3.68 -21.95
C GLU A 144 10.94 -4.78 -20.94
N LEU A 145 10.56 -4.36 -19.72
CA LEU A 145 10.16 -5.27 -18.65
C LEU A 145 8.70 -5.72 -18.76
N GLY A 146 7.90 -5.12 -19.66
CA GLY A 146 6.48 -5.41 -19.80
C GLY A 146 5.64 -4.94 -18.61
N LEU A 147 6.06 -3.85 -17.96
CA LEU A 147 5.43 -3.28 -16.77
C LEU A 147 4.61 -2.04 -17.11
N PHE A 148 3.53 -1.82 -16.37
CA PHE A 148 2.83 -0.53 -16.35
C PHE A 148 3.35 0.34 -15.20
N SER A 149 3.28 1.67 -15.35
CA SER A 149 3.48 2.59 -14.23
C SER A 149 2.47 2.31 -13.12
N LEU A 150 2.81 2.61 -11.87
CA LEU A 150 1.87 2.42 -10.76
C LEU A 150 0.63 3.28 -10.97
N GLU A 151 0.79 4.51 -11.45
CA GLU A 151 -0.32 5.40 -11.80
C GLU A 151 -1.31 4.75 -12.78
N LYS A 152 -0.82 4.19 -13.89
CA LYS A 152 -1.66 3.47 -14.85
C LYS A 152 -2.33 2.25 -14.21
N ARG A 153 -1.61 1.49 -13.37
CA ARG A 153 -2.19 0.35 -12.64
C ARG A 153 -3.33 0.78 -11.72
N ARG A 154 -3.27 1.97 -11.10
CA ARG A 154 -4.35 2.50 -10.24
C ARG A 154 -5.61 2.85 -11.02
N LEU A 155 -5.46 3.42 -12.21
CA LEU A 155 -6.58 3.83 -13.07
C LEU A 155 -7.40 2.64 -13.56
N TRP A 156 -6.74 1.51 -13.85
CA TRP A 156 -7.38 0.36 -14.46
C TRP A 156 -8.14 -0.54 -13.48
N GLY A 157 -7.95 -0.36 -12.16
CA GLY A 157 -8.72 -1.07 -11.12
C GLY A 157 -8.70 -2.60 -11.19
N ARG A 158 -7.81 -3.20 -12.01
CA ARG A 158 -7.77 -4.65 -12.22
C ARG A 158 -6.95 -5.36 -11.14
N PRO A 159 -7.45 -6.47 -10.57
CA PRO A 159 -6.67 -7.30 -9.66
C PRO A 159 -5.56 -8.06 -10.42
N TYR A 160 -4.31 -7.90 -9.99
CA TYR A 160 -3.16 -8.84 -9.95
C TYR A 160 -2.88 -9.86 -11.07
N SER A 161 -3.53 -9.86 -12.23
CA SER A 161 -3.41 -10.96 -13.20
C SER A 161 -2.51 -10.71 -14.41
N SER A 162 -1.68 -9.66 -14.45
CA SER A 162 -0.90 -9.33 -15.66
C SER A 162 0.61 -9.23 -15.50
N LEU A 163 1.17 -9.60 -14.35
CA LEU A 163 2.56 -10.03 -14.34
C LEU A 163 2.53 -11.53 -14.62
N PRO A 164 3.08 -12.03 -15.75
CA PRO A 164 3.21 -13.45 -15.95
C PRO A 164 4.07 -13.99 -14.81
N VAL A 165 3.42 -14.56 -13.79
CA VAL A 165 4.07 -15.50 -12.90
C VAL A 165 4.67 -16.54 -13.84
N LEU A 166 6.01 -16.59 -13.87
CA LEU A 166 6.76 -17.52 -14.70
C LEU A 166 6.11 -18.90 -14.53
N LYS A 167 5.42 -19.37 -15.57
CA LYS A 167 5.04 -20.78 -15.67
C LYS A 167 6.36 -21.54 -15.72
N GLY A 168 6.77 -22.11 -14.60
CA GLY A 168 7.94 -22.98 -14.53
C GLY A 168 7.71 -24.16 -15.46
N GLY A 169 8.46 -24.18 -16.56
CA GLY A 169 8.74 -25.40 -17.30
C GLY A 169 10.02 -26.01 -16.74
N LEU A 170 9.88 -27.18 -16.10
CA LEU A 170 10.91 -28.21 -16.14
C LEU A 170 10.90 -28.84 -17.53
#